data_AF-A0A355S7Y5-F1
#
_entry.id   AF-A0A355S7Y5-F1
#
_cell.length_a   1.000
_cell.length_b   1.000
_cell.length_c   1.000
_cell.angle_alpha   90.00
_cell.angle_beta   90.00
_cell.angle_gamma   90.00
#
_symmetry.space_group_name_H-M   'P 1'
#
loop_
_entity.id
_entity.type
_entity.pdbx_description
1 polymer ?
#
loop_
_entity_poly.entity_id
_entity_poly.type
_entity_poly.pdbx_seq_one_letter_code
_entity_poly.pdbx_strand_id
1 'polypeptide(L)'
;MKTLRNLSVVLAVIVLTGFARRPFDDRLSTNMQERNLLPPPIGMDTREELGQTALAIALGGLRPLMAAMLNIQAHTHWEEQAWHELERSYQTIVSLQPRLRYYWDTGSWHLYSNAYADYADKPGLSTGRRSQKQKEFFEKGIAFLERGVAQNPTDWRLARLLGNAL
;
A
#
# COMPACT_ATOMS: atom_id res chain seq x y z
N MET A 1 48.10 0.11 -4.83
CA MET A 1 48.11 -0.73 -3.59
C MET A 1 47.57 -0.01 -2.36
N LYS A 2 48.04 1.22 -2.01
CA LYS A 2 47.55 1.97 -0.84
C LYS A 2 46.04 2.26 -0.87
N THR A 3 45.50 2.65 -2.03
CA THR A 3 44.06 2.90 -2.24
C THR A 3 43.21 1.66 -2.05
N LEU A 4 43.64 0.51 -2.60
CA LEU A 4 42.93 -0.76 -2.44
C LEU A 4 42.87 -1.20 -0.97
N ARG A 5 43.99 -1.08 -0.24
CA ARG A 5 44.05 -1.37 1.20
C ARG A 5 43.11 -0.48 2.00
N ASN A 6 43.09 0.83 1.72
CA ASN A 6 42.22 1.77 2.42
C ASN A 6 40.74 1.46 2.16
N LEU A 7 40.37 1.11 0.92
CA LEU A 7 39.00 0.67 0.59
C LEU A 7 38.60 -0.60 1.34
N SER A 8 39.49 -1.60 1.42
CA SER A 8 39.23 -2.82 2.20
C SER A 8 39.04 -2.55 3.69
N VAL A 9 39.84 -1.64 4.27
CA VAL A 9 39.70 -1.25 5.69
C VAL A 9 38.38 -0.53 5.92
N VAL A 10 38.02 0.43 5.06
CA VAL A 10 36.73 1.14 5.16
C VAL A 10 35.56 0.15 5.04
N LEU A 11 35.60 -0.77 4.09
CA LEU A 11 34.58 -1.79 3.92
C LEU A 11 34.49 -2.69 5.17
N ALA A 12 35.63 -3.14 5.70
CA ALA A 12 35.67 -3.96 6.92
C ALA A 12 35.08 -3.20 8.12
N VAL A 13 35.40 -1.91 8.28
CA VAL A 13 34.82 -1.07 9.35
C VAL A 13 33.31 -0.94 9.19
N ILE A 14 32.80 -0.70 7.98
CA ILE A 14 31.36 -0.60 7.71
C ILE A 14 30.65 -1.91 8.06
N VAL A 15 31.19 -3.05 7.60
CA VAL A 15 30.60 -4.36 7.86
C VAL A 15 30.63 -4.70 9.36
N LEU A 16 31.77 -4.53 10.03
CA LEU A 16 31.91 -4.82 11.46
C LEU A 16 30.99 -3.93 12.31
N THR A 17 30.95 -2.63 12.00
CA THR A 17 30.08 -1.69 12.73
C THR A 17 28.60 -2.03 12.50
N GLY A 18 28.22 -2.35 11.27
CA GLY A 18 26.87 -2.79 10.93
C GLY A 18 26.44 -4.04 11.69
N PHE A 19 27.30 -5.06 11.72
CA PHE A 19 27.05 -6.30 12.48
C PHE A 19 26.95 -6.05 13.99
N ALA A 20 27.83 -5.21 14.54
CA ALA A 20 27.82 -4.88 15.97
C ALA A 20 26.56 -4.11 16.38
N ARG A 21 26.04 -3.24 15.50
CA ARG A 21 24.88 -2.39 15.78
C ARG A 21 23.54 -3.08 15.50
N ARG A 22 23.51 -4.04 14.56
CA ARG A 22 22.31 -4.77 14.13
C ARG A 22 21.35 -5.20 15.26
N PRO A 23 21.78 -5.85 16.36
CA PRO A 23 20.85 -6.28 17.40
C PRO A 23 20.13 -5.11 18.11
N PHE A 24 20.76 -3.94 18.17
CA PHE A 24 20.14 -2.73 18.72
C PHE A 24 19.13 -2.14 17.74
N ASP A 25 19.51 -2.02 16.47
CA ASP A 25 18.64 -1.47 15.42
C ASP A 25 17.42 -2.38 15.19
N ASP A 26 17.59 -3.70 15.23
CA ASP A 26 16.51 -4.67 15.10
C ASP A 26 15.50 -4.53 16.26
N ARG A 27 15.99 -4.46 17.51
CA ARG A 27 15.13 -4.27 18.71
C ARG A 27 14.37 -2.95 18.66
N LEU A 28 15.06 -1.86 18.29
CA LEU A 28 14.43 -0.54 18.15
C LEU A 28 13.34 -0.58 17.07
N SER A 29 13.64 -1.18 15.93
CA SER A 29 12.72 -1.29 14.80
C SER A 29 11.48 -2.11 15.16
N THR A 30 11.65 -3.27 15.79
CA THR A 30 10.53 -4.10 16.27
C THR A 30 9.67 -3.33 17.27
N ASN A 31 10.28 -2.65 18.26
CA ASN A 31 9.53 -1.89 19.25
C ASN A 31 8.74 -0.73 18.63
N MET A 32 9.34 -0.03 17.66
CA MET A 32 8.66 1.03 16.92
C MET A 32 7.51 0.48 16.05
N GLN A 33 7.65 -0.72 15.46
CA GLN A 33 6.58 -1.37 14.71
C GLN A 33 5.41 -1.77 15.62
N GLU A 34 5.69 -2.39 16.77
CA GLU A 34 4.70 -2.76 17.79
C GLU A 34 3.91 -1.54 18.30
N ARG A 35 4.61 -0.41 18.49
CA ARG A 35 4.00 0.87 18.93
C ARG A 35 3.35 1.67 17.82
N ASN A 36 3.28 1.10 16.63
CA ASN A 36 2.73 1.75 15.47
C ASN A 36 3.44 3.04 14.98
N LEU A 37 4.72 3.19 15.30
CA LEU A 37 5.57 4.33 14.87
C LEU A 37 6.25 4.10 13.52
N LEU A 38 6.60 2.85 13.21
CA LEU A 38 7.15 2.47 11.89
C LEU A 38 6.18 1.55 11.15
N PRO A 39 6.02 1.71 9.83
CA PRO A 39 5.25 0.78 9.02
C PRO A 39 5.95 -0.59 8.93
N PRO A 40 5.20 -1.67 8.66
CA PRO A 40 5.80 -2.96 8.36
C PRO A 40 6.71 -2.88 7.11
N PRO A 41 7.63 -3.83 6.92
CA PRO A 41 8.41 -3.95 5.70
C PRO A 41 7.51 -4.02 4.45
N ILE A 42 7.94 -3.40 3.35
CA ILE A 42 7.20 -3.47 2.07
C ILE A 42 7.23 -4.94 1.60
N GLY A 43 6.06 -5.52 1.32
CA GLY A 43 5.90 -6.88 0.80
C GLY A 43 6.50 -7.05 -0.59
N MET A 44 6.72 -8.29 -1.04
CA MET A 44 7.34 -8.58 -2.34
C MET A 44 6.50 -8.05 -3.50
N ASP A 45 5.19 -8.30 -3.49
CA ASP A 45 4.26 -7.88 -4.55
C ASP A 45 4.32 -6.35 -4.78
N THR A 46 4.30 -5.57 -3.70
CA THR A 46 4.42 -4.10 -3.78
C THR A 46 5.77 -3.65 -4.32
N ARG A 47 6.86 -4.40 -4.07
CA ARG A 47 8.19 -4.07 -4.64
C ARG A 47 8.21 -4.26 -6.15
N GLU A 48 7.52 -5.29 -6.64
CA GLU A 48 7.40 -5.55 -8.07
C GLU A 48 6.59 -4.44 -8.76
N GLU A 49 5.51 -3.96 -8.13
CA GLU A 49 4.68 -2.87 -8.67
C GLU A 49 5.38 -1.51 -8.69
N LEU A 50 6.19 -1.18 -7.68
CA LEU A 50 6.86 0.13 -7.57
C LEU A 50 8.04 0.30 -8.55
N GLY A 51 8.69 -0.79 -8.96
CA GLY A 51 9.96 -0.72 -9.67
C GLY A 51 11.12 -0.17 -8.81
N GLN A 52 12.35 -0.22 -9.33
CA GLN A 52 13.57 0.00 -8.54
C GLN A 52 13.72 1.43 -8.00
N THR A 53 13.43 2.45 -8.81
CA THR A 53 13.60 3.86 -8.42
C THR A 53 12.62 4.27 -7.33
N ALA A 54 11.34 3.92 -7.49
CA ALA A 54 10.33 4.22 -6.47
C ALA A 54 10.58 3.42 -5.19
N LEU A 55 11.05 2.18 -5.31
CA LEU A 55 11.45 1.38 -4.14
C LEU A 55 12.60 2.03 -3.37
N ALA A 56 13.63 2.55 -4.04
CA ALA A 56 14.73 3.25 -3.39
C ALA A 56 14.25 4.49 -2.62
N ILE A 57 13.35 5.28 -3.23
CA ILE A 57 12.72 6.44 -2.60
C ILE A 57 11.90 6.01 -1.37
N ALA A 58 11.07 4.99 -1.51
CA ALA A 58 10.24 4.46 -0.44
C ALA A 58 11.08 3.91 0.74
N LEU A 59 12.20 3.25 0.46
CA LEU A 59 13.14 2.75 1.47
C LEU A 59 13.93 3.88 2.14
N GLY A 60 14.15 5.01 1.46
CA GLY A 60 14.77 6.21 2.01
C GLY A 60 13.89 7.02 2.98
N GLY A 61 12.75 6.48 3.42
CA GLY A 61 11.82 7.14 4.34
C GLY A 61 10.72 7.96 3.66
N LEU A 62 10.67 8.00 2.33
CA LEU A 62 9.71 8.81 1.57
C LEU A 62 8.46 8.02 1.13
N ARG A 63 8.10 6.94 1.84
CA ARG A 63 6.84 6.19 1.59
C ARG A 63 5.59 7.08 1.57
N PRO A 64 5.43 8.07 2.48
CA PRO A 64 4.27 8.96 2.44
C PRO A 64 4.17 9.77 1.15
N LEU A 65 5.30 10.29 0.65
CA LEU A 65 5.36 11.04 -0.60
C LEU A 65 5.02 10.15 -1.79
N MET A 66 5.58 8.94 -1.85
CA MET A 66 5.28 7.98 -2.90
C MET A 66 3.80 7.58 -2.91
N ALA A 67 3.21 7.33 -1.74
CA ALA A 67 1.78 7.06 -1.62
C ALA A 67 0.93 8.24 -2.11
N ALA A 68 1.33 9.48 -1.81
CA ALA A 68 0.63 10.67 -2.30
C ALA A 68 0.73 10.83 -3.82
N MET A 69 1.91 10.59 -4.41
CA MET A 69 2.09 10.62 -5.87
C MET A 69 1.27 9.54 -6.57
N LEU A 70 1.25 8.33 -6.03
CA LEU A 70 0.42 7.24 -6.54
C LEU A 70 -1.07 7.53 -6.40
N ASN A 71 -1.49 8.21 -5.32
CA ASN A 71 -2.88 8.61 -5.16
C ASN A 71 -3.32 9.63 -6.23
N ILE A 72 -2.42 10.53 -6.62
CA ILE A 72 -2.66 11.44 -7.76
C ILE A 72 -2.79 10.64 -9.05
N GLN A 73 -1.94 9.64 -9.30
CA GLN A 73 -2.04 8.78 -10.49
C GLN A 73 -3.31 7.90 -10.47
N ALA A 74 -3.70 7.39 -9.31
CA ALA A 74 -4.93 6.61 -9.13
C ALA A 74 -6.18 7.44 -9.46
N HIS A 75 -6.12 8.76 -9.32
CA HIS A 75 -7.19 9.65 -9.76
C HIS A 75 -7.43 9.56 -11.27
N THR A 76 -6.38 9.47 -12.09
CA THR A 76 -6.51 9.29 -13.53
C THR A 76 -7.19 7.95 -13.86
N HIS A 77 -6.81 6.86 -13.17
CA HIS A 77 -7.50 5.57 -13.34
C HIS A 77 -8.97 5.62 -12.93
N TRP A 78 -9.31 6.42 -11.92
CA TRP A 78 -10.70 6.66 -11.54
C TRP A 78 -11.47 7.40 -12.64
N GLU A 79 -10.90 8.48 -13.19
CA GLU A 79 -11.50 9.28 -14.27
C GLU A 79 -11.72 8.44 -15.54
N GLU A 80 -10.76 7.59 -15.88
CA GLU A 80 -10.82 6.68 -17.03
C GLU A 80 -11.68 5.43 -16.78
N GLN A 81 -12.21 5.27 -15.55
CA GLN A 81 -12.96 4.08 -15.12
C GLN A 81 -12.15 2.77 -15.30
N ALA A 82 -10.84 2.87 -15.16
CA ALA A 82 -9.88 1.77 -15.20
C ALA A 82 -9.81 1.09 -13.82
N TRP A 83 -10.90 0.40 -13.45
CA TRP A 83 -11.14 -0.05 -12.08
C TRP A 83 -10.12 -1.08 -11.57
N HIS A 84 -9.57 -1.91 -12.45
CA HIS A 84 -8.54 -2.89 -12.07
C HIS A 84 -7.18 -2.22 -11.79
N GLU A 85 -6.84 -1.21 -12.57
CA GLU A 85 -5.67 -0.37 -12.39
C GLU A 85 -5.80 0.45 -11.10
N LEU A 86 -6.98 1.03 -10.87
CA LEU A 86 -7.30 1.75 -9.63
C LEU A 86 -7.18 0.83 -8.40
N GLU A 87 -7.76 -0.37 -8.46
CA GLU A 87 -7.61 -1.38 -7.40
C GLU A 87 -6.13 -1.63 -7.10
N ARG A 88 -5.32 -1.91 -8.13
CA ARG A 88 -3.88 -2.14 -8.00
C ARG A 88 -3.16 -0.94 -7.37
N SER A 89 -3.44 0.28 -7.83
CA SER A 89 -2.85 1.49 -7.25
C SER A 89 -3.14 1.59 -5.75
N TYR A 90 -4.40 1.38 -5.34
CA TYR A 90 -4.77 1.46 -3.93
C TYR A 90 -4.14 0.34 -3.09
N GLN A 91 -3.96 -0.88 -3.64
CA GLN A 91 -3.21 -1.96 -2.98
C GLN A 91 -1.76 -1.55 -2.68
N THR A 92 -1.08 -0.93 -3.64
CA THR A 92 0.28 -0.43 -3.42
C THR A 92 0.32 0.76 -2.47
N ILE A 93 -0.63 1.69 -2.58
CA ILE A 93 -0.72 2.87 -1.70
C ILE A 93 -0.87 2.45 -0.23
N VAL A 94 -1.79 1.52 0.07
CA VAL A 94 -1.97 1.04 1.46
C VAL A 94 -0.82 0.16 1.94
N SER A 95 -0.08 -0.48 1.03
CA SER A 95 1.16 -1.18 1.41
C SER A 95 2.28 -0.21 1.79
N LEU A 96 2.32 0.98 1.16
CA LEU A 96 3.24 2.06 1.54
C LEU A 96 2.83 2.74 2.85
N GLN A 97 1.53 3.02 3.02
CA GLN A 97 0.97 3.78 4.13
C GLN A 97 -0.20 3.04 4.82
N PRO A 98 0.06 1.87 5.43
CA PRO A 98 -1.00 0.98 5.93
C PRO A 98 -1.79 1.53 7.12
N ARG A 99 -1.25 2.54 7.81
CA ARG A 99 -1.91 3.14 8.97
C ARG A 99 -2.75 4.39 8.66
N LEU A 100 -2.71 4.85 7.42
CA LEU A 100 -3.44 6.05 7.05
C LEU A 100 -4.85 5.68 6.61
N ARG A 101 -5.84 5.96 7.48
CA ARG A 101 -7.27 5.69 7.21
C ARG A 101 -7.70 6.13 5.81
N TYR A 102 -7.29 7.33 5.40
CA TYR A 102 -7.73 7.97 4.16
C TYR A 102 -7.64 7.04 2.94
N TYR A 103 -6.55 6.30 2.78
CA TYR A 103 -6.38 5.42 1.62
C TYR A 103 -7.24 4.16 1.68
N TRP A 104 -7.49 3.62 2.88
CA TRP A 104 -8.42 2.51 3.06
C TRP A 104 -9.86 2.91 2.76
N ASP A 105 -10.29 4.05 3.31
CA ASP A 105 -11.61 4.64 3.11
C ASP A 105 -11.84 4.91 1.61
N THR A 106 -10.98 5.73 1.00
CA THR A 106 -11.12 6.16 -0.39
C THR A 106 -11.03 4.99 -1.38
N GLY A 107 -10.05 4.10 -1.19
CA GLY A 107 -9.89 2.91 -2.04
C GLY A 107 -11.10 1.98 -1.94
N SER A 108 -11.60 1.71 -0.73
CA SER A 108 -12.80 0.89 -0.56
C SER A 108 -14.01 1.53 -1.25
N TRP A 109 -14.26 2.83 -1.03
CA TRP A 109 -15.38 3.54 -1.61
C TRP A 109 -15.36 3.52 -3.14
N HIS A 110 -14.20 3.70 -3.76
CA HIS A 110 -14.08 3.58 -5.21
C HIS A 110 -14.46 2.18 -5.72
N LEU A 111 -14.06 1.12 -5.02
CA LEU A 111 -14.34 -0.25 -5.43
C LEU A 111 -15.80 -0.65 -5.16
N TYR A 112 -16.28 -0.58 -3.92
CA TYR A 112 -17.61 -1.12 -3.59
C TYR A 112 -18.76 -0.19 -4.02
N SER A 113 -18.51 1.11 -4.24
CA SER A 113 -19.54 2.07 -4.64
C SER A 113 -19.37 2.52 -6.10
N ASN A 114 -18.23 3.13 -6.46
CA ASN A 114 -18.11 3.79 -7.76
C ASN A 114 -18.01 2.77 -8.92
N ALA A 115 -17.14 1.76 -8.79
CA ALA A 115 -17.04 0.70 -9.78
C ALA A 115 -18.33 -0.12 -9.86
N TYR A 116 -18.96 -0.41 -8.70
CA TYR A 116 -20.27 -1.05 -8.65
C TYR A 116 -21.34 -0.27 -9.43
N ALA A 117 -21.39 1.05 -9.27
CA ALA A 117 -22.33 1.90 -9.97
C ALA A 117 -22.05 1.95 -11.48
N ASP A 118 -20.78 2.09 -11.88
CA ASP A 118 -20.38 2.12 -13.29
C ASP A 118 -20.71 0.82 -14.04
N TYR A 119 -20.56 -0.33 -13.40
CA TYR A 119 -20.91 -1.60 -14.02
C TYR A 119 -22.42 -1.85 -14.14
N ALA A 120 -23.28 -1.04 -13.51
CA ALA A 120 -24.74 -1.21 -13.57
C ALA A 120 -25.28 -1.05 -15.01
N ASP A 121 -24.73 -0.12 -15.77
CA ASP A 121 -25.17 0.22 -17.12
C ASP A 121 -24.04 0.23 -18.17
N LYS A 122 -22.83 -0.22 -17.81
CA LYS A 122 -21.64 -0.23 -18.68
C LYS A 122 -21.94 -0.69 -20.12
N PRO A 123 -21.70 0.17 -21.13
CA PRO A 123 -21.89 -0.18 -22.53
C PRO A 123 -21.03 -1.37 -22.96
N GLY A 124 -21.52 -2.15 -23.92
CA GLY A 124 -20.77 -3.30 -24.46
C GLY A 124 -20.73 -4.56 -23.58
N LEU A 125 -21.29 -4.51 -22.37
CA LEU A 125 -21.45 -5.70 -21.51
C LEU A 125 -22.90 -6.22 -21.53
N SER A 126 -23.04 -7.55 -21.50
CA SER A 126 -24.34 -8.18 -21.27
C SER A 126 -24.79 -7.99 -19.81
N THR A 127 -26.10 -8.08 -19.56
CA THR A 127 -26.67 -7.98 -18.20
C THR A 127 -25.97 -8.92 -17.22
N GLY A 128 -25.72 -10.17 -17.61
CA GLY A 128 -25.01 -11.13 -16.75
C GLY A 128 -23.58 -10.70 -16.41
N ARG A 129 -22.82 -10.16 -17.38
CA ARG A 129 -21.45 -9.65 -17.14
C ARG A 129 -21.45 -8.39 -16.28
N ARG A 130 -22.44 -7.51 -16.44
CA ARG A 130 -22.64 -6.34 -15.59
C ARG A 130 -22.84 -6.76 -14.14
N SER A 131 -23.84 -7.60 -13.87
CA SER A 131 -24.11 -8.11 -12.52
C SER A 131 -22.92 -8.84 -11.91
N GLN A 132 -22.18 -9.62 -12.72
CA GLN A 132 -20.96 -10.28 -12.28
C GLN A 132 -19.88 -9.26 -11.86
N LYS A 133 -19.64 -8.23 -12.66
CA LYS A 133 -18.62 -7.21 -12.37
C LYS A 133 -19.00 -6.32 -11.19
N GLN A 134 -20.27 -5.98 -11.05
CA GLN A 134 -20.79 -5.30 -9.86
C GLN A 134 -20.49 -6.10 -8.60
N LYS A 135 -20.85 -7.39 -8.59
CA LYS A 135 -20.57 -8.27 -7.47
C LYS A 135 -19.06 -8.37 -7.18
N GLU A 136 -18.24 -8.55 -8.21
CA GLU A 136 -16.78 -8.64 -8.09
C GLU A 136 -16.20 -7.42 -7.37
N PHE A 137 -16.54 -6.21 -7.82
CA PHE A 137 -15.97 -4.98 -7.25
C PHE A 137 -16.55 -4.64 -5.88
N PHE A 138 -17.82 -4.99 -5.62
CA PHE A 138 -18.38 -4.93 -4.28
C PHE A 138 -17.58 -5.80 -3.31
N GLU A 139 -17.40 -7.08 -3.62
CA GLU A 139 -16.64 -8.03 -2.78
C GLU A 139 -15.19 -7.58 -2.59
N LYS A 140 -14.53 -7.09 -3.64
CA LYS A 140 -13.17 -6.54 -3.55
C LYS A 140 -13.09 -5.32 -2.64
N GLY A 141 -14.05 -4.39 -2.74
CA GLY A 141 -14.08 -3.20 -1.90
C GLY A 141 -14.32 -3.53 -0.42
N ILE A 142 -15.20 -4.50 -0.13
CA ILE A 142 -15.42 -5.01 1.23
C ILE A 142 -14.14 -5.68 1.77
N ALA A 143 -13.54 -6.62 1.04
CA ALA A 143 -12.30 -7.28 1.46
C ALA A 143 -11.13 -6.29 1.62
N PHE A 144 -11.09 -5.24 0.80
CA PHE A 144 -10.12 -4.15 0.95
C PHE A 144 -10.33 -3.40 2.27
N LEU A 145 -11.57 -3.07 2.62
CA LEU A 145 -11.92 -2.38 3.85
C LEU A 145 -11.72 -3.23 5.11
N GLU A 146 -12.05 -4.52 5.04
CA GLU A 146 -11.79 -5.48 6.13
C GLU A 146 -10.31 -5.54 6.52
N ARG A 147 -9.41 -5.60 5.51
CA ARG A 147 -7.97 -5.48 5.76
C ARG A 147 -7.59 -4.13 6.36
N GLY A 148 -8.23 -3.06 5.92
CA GLY A 148 -8.06 -1.73 6.51
C GLY A 148 -8.41 -1.69 7.99
N VAL A 149 -9.53 -2.31 8.39
CA VAL A 149 -9.95 -2.45 9.80
C VAL A 149 -8.95 -3.31 10.57
N ALA A 150 -8.54 -4.46 10.03
CA ALA A 150 -7.57 -5.34 10.67
C ALA A 150 -6.21 -4.65 10.90
N GLN A 151 -5.79 -3.82 9.94
CA GLN A 151 -4.55 -3.05 10.01
C GLN A 151 -4.64 -1.84 10.95
N ASN A 152 -5.86 -1.36 11.24
CA ASN A 152 -6.15 -0.17 12.04
C ASN A 152 -7.25 -0.46 13.09
N PRO A 153 -7.04 -1.43 14.01
CA PRO A 153 -8.11 -1.96 14.85
C PRO A 153 -8.71 -0.94 15.84
N THR A 154 -7.98 0.15 16.12
CA THR A 154 -8.44 1.22 17.01
C THR A 154 -9.14 2.37 16.27
N ASP A 155 -9.14 2.39 14.92
CA ASP A 155 -9.85 3.41 14.16
C ASP A 155 -11.33 3.01 13.97
N TRP A 156 -12.16 3.43 14.92
CA TRP A 156 -13.59 3.19 14.90
C TRP A 156 -14.29 3.70 13.62
N ARG A 157 -13.71 4.66 12.89
CA ARG A 157 -14.32 5.19 11.66
C ARG A 157 -14.26 4.18 10.53
N LEU A 158 -13.20 3.38 10.42
CA LEU A 158 -13.12 2.28 9.46
C LEU A 158 -14.09 1.16 9.83
N ALA A 159 -14.20 0.82 11.11
CA ALA A 159 -15.17 -0.17 11.57
C ALA A 159 -16.62 0.27 11.27
N ARG A 160 -16.94 1.55 11.51
CA ARG A 160 -18.24 2.13 11.14
C ARG A 160 -18.46 2.12 9.62
N LEU A 161 -17.44 2.45 8.83
CA LEU A 161 -17.54 2.43 7.37
C LEU A 161 -17.87 1.01 6.87
N LEU A 162 -17.19 0.00 7.41
CA LEU A 162 -17.45 -1.40 7.07
C LEU A 162 -18.88 -1.81 7.44
N GLY A 163 -19.33 -1.44 8.64
CA GLY A 163 -20.70 -1.72 9.08
C GLY A 163 -21.77 -1.01 8.26
N ASN A 164 -21.46 0.13 7.62
CA ASN A 164 -22.39 0.82 6.72
C ASN A 164 -22.41 0.24 5.30
N ALA A 165 -21.40 -0.55 4.92
CA ALA A 165 -21.27 -1.10 3.58
C ALA A 165 -21.91 -2.51 3.45
N LEU A 166 -22.18 -3.18 4.58
CA LEU A 166 -22.86 -4.48 4.69
C LEU A 166 -24.37 -4.30 4.91
#